data_AF-A0AA86JIG9-F1
#
_entry.id   AF-A0AA86JIG9-F1
#
_cell.length_a   1.000
_cell.length_b   1.000
_cell.length_c   1.000
_cell.angle_alpha   90.00
_cell.angle_beta   90.00
_cell.angle_gamma   90.00
#
_symmetry.space_group_name_H-M   'P 1'
#
loop_
_entity.id
_entity.type
_entity.pdbx_description
1 polymer ?
#
loop_
_entity_poly.entity_id
_entity_poly.type
_entity_poly.pdbx_seq_one_letter_code
_entity_poly.pdbx_strand_id
1 'polypeptide(L)'
;MISKEADIKIKVTNHITEEDEKNIKKSLRINNKSLLEKIILEKIGLASCDENSWRYLEVNQTIKKICDIVMEFISEDLKIRIQKIFKEILQN
;
A
#
# COMPACT_ATOMS: atom_id res chain seq x y z
N MET A 1 36.89 -3.03 24.58
CA MET A 1 36.00 -3.97 23.87
C MET A 1 34.78 -3.21 23.45
N ILE A 2 34.74 -2.72 22.21
CA ILE A 2 33.59 -1.98 21.67
C ILE A 2 32.67 -3.03 21.03
N SER A 3 31.43 -3.03 21.51
CA SER A 3 30.33 -3.91 21.11
C SER A 3 30.20 -3.97 19.60
N LYS A 4 30.28 -5.18 19.04
CA LYS A 4 29.84 -5.44 17.67
C LYS A 4 28.32 -5.37 17.66
N GLU A 5 27.79 -4.22 17.27
CA GLU A 5 26.40 -4.08 16.84
C GLU A 5 26.21 -5.02 15.64
N ALA A 6 25.68 -6.21 15.93
CA ALA A 6 25.20 -7.08 14.88
C ALA A 6 24.04 -6.35 14.22
N ASP A 7 24.24 -5.89 12.98
CA ASP A 7 23.18 -5.57 12.04
C ASP A 7 22.29 -6.81 11.89
N ILE A 8 21.35 -6.98 12.81
CA ILE A 8 20.23 -7.89 12.65
C ILE A 8 19.41 -7.25 11.54
N LYS A 9 19.72 -7.58 10.28
CA LYS A 9 18.76 -7.49 9.18
C LYS A 9 17.62 -8.42 9.55
N ILE A 10 16.67 -7.91 10.34
CA ILE A 10 15.41 -8.58 10.61
C ILE A 10 14.81 -8.81 9.23
N LYS A 11 14.76 -10.06 8.79
CA LYS A 11 14.12 -10.47 7.56
C LYS A 11 12.62 -10.28 7.78
N VAL A 12 12.14 -9.07 7.53
CA VAL A 12 10.72 -8.74 7.70
C VAL A 12 9.97 -9.32 6.52
N THR A 13 8.95 -10.13 6.80
CA THR A 13 8.16 -10.80 5.78
C THR A 13 7.34 -9.77 5.02
N ASN A 14 7.37 -9.82 3.68
CA ASN A 14 6.48 -9.00 2.87
C ASN A 14 5.15 -9.73 2.67
N HIS A 15 4.08 -9.20 3.26
CA HIS A 15 2.74 -9.79 3.14
C HIS A 15 1.94 -9.27 1.95
N ILE A 16 2.47 -8.30 1.19
CA ILE A 16 1.80 -7.74 0.00
C ILE A 16 2.48 -8.26 -1.25
N THR A 17 1.71 -9.00 -2.06
CA THR A 17 2.13 -9.45 -3.38
C THR A 17 1.80 -8.41 -4.46
N GLU A 18 2.42 -8.54 -5.63
CA GLU A 18 2.08 -7.70 -6.79
C GLU A 18 0.60 -7.84 -7.21
N GLU A 19 0.00 -9.00 -6.97
CA GLU A 19 -1.41 -9.23 -7.25
C GLU A 19 -2.29 -8.43 -6.27
N ASP A 20 -1.93 -8.38 -5.00
CA ASP A 20 -2.65 -7.59 -3.99
C ASP A 20 -2.56 -6.09 -4.32
N GLU A 21 -1.40 -5.61 -4.75
CA GLU A 21 -1.24 -4.24 -5.22
C GLU A 21 -2.16 -3.92 -6.40
N LYS A 22 -2.22 -4.80 -7.41
CA LYS A 22 -3.15 -4.64 -8.54
C LYS A 22 -4.60 -4.61 -8.09
N ASN A 23 -4.97 -5.44 -7.13
CA ASN A 23 -6.32 -5.48 -6.57
C ASN A 23 -6.66 -4.21 -5.78
N ILE A 24 -5.72 -3.69 -4.99
CA ILE A 24 -5.85 -2.39 -4.29
C ILE A 24 -6.06 -1.29 -5.32
N LYS A 25 -5.16 -1.14 -6.31
CA LYS A 25 -5.27 -0.11 -7.37
C LYS A 25 -6.60 -0.23 -8.13
N LYS A 26 -7.07 -1.45 -8.44
CA LYS A 26 -8.37 -1.68 -9.08
C LYS A 26 -9.53 -1.22 -8.20
N SER A 27 -9.52 -1.54 -6.90
CA SER A 27 -10.55 -1.12 -5.95
C SER A 27 -10.63 0.41 -5.79
N LEU A 28 -9.47 1.08 -5.78
CA LEU A 28 -9.34 2.54 -5.75
C LEU A 28 -9.93 3.19 -7.02
N ARG A 29 -9.66 2.62 -8.21
CA ARG A 29 -10.21 3.12 -9.48
C ARG A 29 -11.73 3.10 -9.53
N ILE A 30 -12.35 2.04 -9.00
CA ILE A 30 -13.82 1.93 -8.95
C ILE A 30 -14.42 2.58 -7.69
N ASN A 31 -13.59 3.26 -6.89
CA ASN A 31 -13.95 3.92 -5.63
C ASN A 31 -14.74 3.01 -4.65
N ASN A 32 -14.43 1.71 -4.65
CA ASN A 32 -15.14 0.73 -3.84
C ASN A 32 -14.40 0.51 -2.51
N LYS A 33 -14.81 1.26 -1.49
CA LYS A 33 -14.23 1.20 -0.14
C LYS A 33 -14.37 -0.17 0.51
N SER A 34 -15.54 -0.81 0.36
CA SER A 34 -15.79 -2.12 0.97
C SER A 34 -14.88 -3.21 0.37
N LEU A 35 -14.64 -3.15 -0.94
CA LEU A 35 -13.70 -4.06 -1.59
C LEU A 35 -12.26 -3.83 -1.13
N LEU A 36 -11.84 -2.57 -1.01
CA LEU A 36 -10.52 -2.21 -0.50
C LEU A 36 -10.30 -2.72 0.93
N GLU A 37 -11.30 -2.52 1.80
CA GLU A 37 -11.28 -2.99 3.18
C GLU A 37 -11.17 -4.53 3.24
N LYS A 38 -11.96 -5.26 2.44
CA LYS A 38 -11.84 -6.72 2.35
C LYS A 38 -10.46 -7.19 1.89
N ILE A 39 -9.88 -6.53 0.89
CA ILE A 39 -8.53 -6.88 0.41
C ILE A 39 -7.51 -6.68 1.53
N ILE A 40 -7.57 -5.56 2.25
CA ILE A 40 -6.62 -5.22 3.31
C ILE A 40 -6.81 -6.14 4.53
N LEU A 41 -8.03 -6.29 5.01
CA LEU A 41 -8.32 -7.00 6.25
C LEU A 41 -8.32 -8.52 6.07
N GLU A 42 -9.00 -9.03 5.04
CA GLU A 42 -9.21 -10.47 4.85
C GLU A 42 -8.13 -11.08 3.95
N LYS A 43 -7.85 -10.50 2.78
CA LYS A 43 -6.93 -11.12 1.79
C LYS A 43 -5.47 -10.97 2.20
N ILE A 44 -5.04 -9.76 2.56
CA ILE A 44 -3.68 -9.48 3.07
C ILE A 44 -3.54 -10.04 4.51
N GLY A 45 -4.65 -10.19 5.24
CA GLY A 45 -4.66 -10.83 6.55
C GLY A 45 -4.34 -9.88 7.71
N LEU A 46 -4.52 -8.56 7.54
CA LEU A 46 -4.34 -7.61 8.65
C LEU A 46 -5.35 -7.84 9.78
N ALA A 47 -6.55 -8.35 9.51
CA ALA A 47 -7.52 -8.66 10.57
C ALA A 47 -7.09 -9.85 11.44
N SER A 48 -6.34 -10.80 10.86
CA SER A 48 -5.81 -11.99 11.54
C SER A 48 -4.31 -11.87 11.80
N CYS A 49 -3.74 -10.66 11.84
CA CYS A 49 -2.30 -10.49 12.02
C CYS A 49 -1.82 -11.00 13.39
N ASP A 50 -2.65 -10.88 14.44
CA ASP A 50 -2.36 -11.40 15.77
C ASP A 50 -2.42 -12.94 15.79
N GLU A 51 -3.45 -13.53 15.18
CA GLU A 51 -3.60 -14.99 15.04
C GLU A 51 -2.43 -15.61 14.24
N ASN A 52 -1.94 -14.90 13.23
CA ASN A 52 -0.80 -15.29 12.42
C ASN A 52 0.55 -14.94 13.07
N SER A 53 0.56 -14.45 14.32
CA SER A 53 1.77 -14.08 15.07
C SER A 53 2.67 -13.07 14.36
N TRP A 54 2.07 -12.11 13.63
CA TRP A 54 2.83 -11.05 12.97
C TRP A 54 3.49 -10.17 14.02
N ARG A 55 4.76 -9.87 13.81
CA ARG A 55 5.48 -8.92 14.66
C ARG A 55 5.01 -7.51 14.33
N TYR A 56 5.10 -6.61 15.33
CA TYR A 56 4.80 -5.19 15.14
C TYR A 56 5.48 -4.58 13.91
N LEU A 57 6.73 -4.94 13.64
CA LEU A 57 7.47 -4.46 12.46
C LEU A 57 6.87 -4.97 11.14
N GLU A 58 6.35 -6.20 11.08
CA GLU A 58 5.68 -6.77 9.90
C GLU A 58 4.36 -6.05 9.63
N VAL A 59 3.57 -5.81 10.68
CA VAL A 59 2.33 -5.03 10.60
C VAL A 59 2.62 -3.60 10.12
N ASN A 60 3.57 -2.92 10.76
CA ASN A 60 3.91 -1.53 10.42
C ASN A 60 4.42 -1.39 8.98
N GLN A 61 5.25 -2.33 8.51
CA GLN A 61 5.70 -2.32 7.12
C GLN A 61 4.56 -2.58 6.14
N THR A 62 3.65 -3.50 6.47
CA THR A 62 2.49 -3.80 5.62
C THR A 62 1.57 -2.59 5.51
N ILE A 63 1.25 -1.94 6.63
CA ILE A 63 0.45 -0.70 6.66
C ILE A 63 1.14 0.39 5.84
N LYS A 64 2.46 0.60 6.06
CA LYS A 64 3.21 1.60 5.31
C LYS A 64 3.14 1.37 3.80
N LYS A 65 3.32 0.13 3.34
CA LYS A 65 3.20 -0.20 1.91
C LYS A 65 1.80 0.05 1.36
N ILE A 66 0.75 -0.28 2.10
CA ILE A 66 -0.62 0.03 1.69
C ILE A 66 -0.80 1.54 1.53
N CYS A 67 -0.33 2.32 2.51
CA CYS A 67 -0.38 3.79 2.43
C CYS A 67 0.40 4.31 1.21
N ASP A 68 1.61 3.79 0.96
CA ASP A 68 2.43 4.19 -0.19
C ASP A 68 1.70 3.91 -1.51
N ILE A 69 1.09 2.73 -1.67
CA ILE A 69 0.29 2.36 -2.87
C ILE A 69 -0.91 3.31 -3.05
N VAL A 70 -1.63 3.61 -1.97
CA VAL A 70 -2.81 4.50 -2.02
C VAL A 70 -2.38 5.92 -2.40
N MET A 71 -1.30 6.43 -1.80
CA MET A 71 -0.79 7.76 -2.07
C MET A 71 -0.24 7.90 -3.50
N GLU A 72 0.47 6.88 -3.99
CA GLU A 72 0.92 6.82 -5.39
C GLU A 72 -0.28 6.91 -6.34
N PHE A 73 -1.32 6.11 -6.10
CA PHE A 73 -2.53 6.12 -6.91
C PHE A 73 -3.22 7.49 -6.94
N ILE A 74 -3.39 8.13 -5.79
CA ILE A 74 -4.01 9.46 -5.69
C ILE A 74 -3.16 10.50 -6.44
N SER A 75 -1.83 10.45 -6.29
CA SER A 75 -0.90 11.35 -6.96
C SER A 75 -0.96 11.20 -8.49
N GLU A 76 -0.98 9.97 -9.00
CA GLU A 76 -1.13 9.69 -10.43
C GLU A 76 -2.47 10.19 -10.99
N ASP A 77 -3.57 9.91 -10.29
CA ASP A 77 -4.91 10.34 -10.71
C ASP A 77 -5.01 11.88 -10.75
N LEU A 78 -4.47 12.56 -9.72
CA LEU A 78 -4.41 14.01 -9.69
C LEU A 78 -3.57 14.58 -10.84
N LYS A 79 -2.41 13.98 -11.12
CA LYS A 79 -1.54 14.39 -12.24
C LYS A 79 -2.27 14.30 -13.58
N ILE A 80 -3.01 13.22 -13.82
CA ILE A 80 -3.79 13.02 -15.05
C ILE A 80 -4.89 14.09 -15.17
N ARG A 81 -5.63 14.36 -14.08
CA ARG A 81 -6.68 15.38 -14.06
C ARG A 81 -6.12 16.78 -14.35
N ILE A 82 -5.00 17.14 -13.71
CA ILE A 82 -4.33 18.43 -13.95
C ILE A 82 -3.88 18.55 -15.40
N GLN A 83 -3.25 17.50 -15.96
CA GLN A 83 -2.83 17.49 -17.37
C GLN A 83 -4.00 17.65 -18.33
N LYS A 84 -5.16 17.05 -18.01
CA LYS A 84 -6.39 17.21 -18.80
C LYS A 84 -6.88 18.65 -18.79
N ILE A 85 -6.95 19.28 -17.61
CA ILE A 85 -7.33 20.69 -17.45
C ILE A 85 -6.39 21.61 -18.26
N PHE A 86 -5.07 21.41 -18.15
CA PHE A 86 -4.11 22.20 -18.92
C PHE A 86 -4.31 22.07 -20.44
N LYS A 87 -4.60 20.87 -20.94
CA LYS A 87 -4.89 20.66 -22.37
C LYS A 87 -6.16 21.38 -22.81
N GLU A 88 -7.21 21.34 -22.00
CA GLU A 88 -8.48 22.03 -22.30
C GLU A 88 -8.32 23.56 -22.30
N ILE A 89 -7.48 24.11 -21.42
CA ILE A 89 -7.17 25.56 -21.39
C ILE A 89 -6.34 25.97 -22.61
N LEU A 90 -5.35 25.17 -23.03
CA LEU A 90 -4.46 25.51 -24.15
C LEU A 90 -5.08 25.28 -25.54
N GLN A 91 -6.23 24.59 -25.62
CA GLN A 91 -6.98 24.35 -26.85
C GLN A 91 -8.14 25.34 -27.06
N ASN A 92 -8.43 26.18 -26.06
CA ASN A 92 -9.32 27.35 -26.16
C ASN A 92 -8.50 28.64 -26.31
#